data_AF-A0A949A335-F1
#
_entry.id   AF-A0A949A335-F1
#
_cell.length_a   1.000
_cell.length_b   1.000
_cell.length_c   1.000
_cell.angle_alpha   90.00
_cell.angle_beta   90.00
_cell.angle_gamma   90.00
#
_symmetry.space_group_name_H-M   'P 1'
#
loop_
_entity.id
_entity.type
_entity.pdbx_description
1 polymer ?
#
loop_
_entity_poly.entity_id
_entity_poly.type
_entity_poly.pdbx_seq_one_letter_code
_entity_poly.pdbx_strand_id
1 'polypeptide(L)'
;MGNDQPNSTAKEDVLKQYERLLLHENQFNTHIAEIRKIASAWLLADMGAMAYILKGAQNGILNPLDQSMILLVGLLGAIGLGVLWIMDRLVYAQLLDATIFLALKMEQDHANELPQIRSTILAYSSYVGSYISAYYYVPVTALVFTACLFKFNALIAIVAAAGICTVMALASRPKKFSDMAALGDDMEFAAYLRILESAENKIKMNRLLTKISCGIKSKN
;
A
#
# COMPACT_ATOMS: atom_id res chain seq x y z
N MET A 1 15.18 -49.76 -26.15
CA MET A 1 13.93 -49.17 -25.64
C MET A 1 14.16 -48.88 -24.17
N GLY A 2 14.00 -47.63 -23.73
CA GLY A 2 14.31 -47.17 -22.37
C GLY A 2 15.30 -46.01 -22.40
N ASN A 3 14.84 -44.84 -22.85
CA ASN A 3 15.51 -43.57 -22.62
C ASN A 3 14.48 -42.67 -21.92
N ASP A 4 14.12 -43.07 -20.70
CA ASP A 4 13.12 -42.40 -19.90
C ASP A 4 13.70 -41.07 -19.43
N GLN A 5 13.03 -40.00 -19.81
CA GLN A 5 13.48 -38.62 -19.68
C GLN A 5 13.49 -38.16 -18.22
N PRO A 6 14.65 -37.95 -17.59
CA PRO A 6 14.71 -37.28 -16.28
C PRO A 6 14.37 -35.79 -16.36
N ASN A 7 14.33 -35.20 -17.55
CA ASN A 7 14.09 -33.76 -17.75
C ASN A 7 12.60 -33.35 -17.76
N SER A 8 11.66 -34.27 -17.97
CA SER A 8 10.23 -33.92 -18.00
C SER A 8 9.67 -33.69 -16.60
N THR A 9 10.09 -34.51 -15.63
CA THR A 9 9.64 -34.44 -14.23
C THR A 9 10.12 -33.16 -13.53
N ALA A 10 11.39 -32.79 -13.73
CA ALA A 10 11.95 -31.57 -13.15
C ALA A 10 11.24 -30.30 -13.62
N LYS A 11 10.87 -30.22 -14.91
CA LYS A 11 10.12 -29.08 -15.47
C LYS A 11 8.70 -29.01 -14.91
N GLU A 12 8.05 -30.16 -14.75
CA GLU A 12 6.71 -30.22 -14.17
C GLU A 12 6.71 -29.75 -12.70
N ASP A 13 7.76 -30.07 -11.95
CA ASP A 13 7.92 -29.62 -10.57
C ASP A 13 8.15 -28.09 -10.46
N VAL A 14 8.95 -27.51 -11.35
CA VAL A 14 9.14 -26.04 -11.45
C VAL A 14 7.82 -25.34 -11.75
N LEU A 15 7.06 -25.84 -12.73
CA LEU A 15 5.74 -25.27 -13.06
C LEU A 15 4.76 -25.34 -11.89
N LYS A 16 4.72 -26.46 -11.16
CA LYS A 16 3.88 -26.62 -9.96
C LYS A 16 4.27 -25.65 -8.85
N GLN A 17 5.57 -25.43 -8.63
CA GLN A 17 6.03 -24.44 -7.64
C GLN A 17 5.65 -23.02 -8.04
N TYR A 18 5.81 -22.69 -9.33
CA TYR A 18 5.41 -21.40 -9.87
C TYR A 18 3.90 -21.13 -9.74
N GLU A 19 3.07 -22.15 -10.00
CA GLU A 19 1.62 -22.06 -9.82
C GLU A 19 1.23 -21.83 -8.35
N ARG A 20 1.92 -22.49 -7.41
CA ARG A 20 1.70 -22.25 -5.97
C ARG A 20 2.01 -20.82 -5.55
N LEU A 21 3.08 -20.22 -6.08
CA LEU A 21 3.41 -18.82 -5.81
C LEU A 21 2.31 -17.89 -6.32
N LEU A 22 1.78 -18.14 -7.51
CA LEU A 22 0.65 -17.38 -8.06
C LEU A 22 -0.62 -17.50 -7.20
N LEU A 23 -0.89 -18.70 -6.67
CA LEU A 23 -2.02 -18.91 -5.76
C LEU A 23 -1.87 -18.07 -4.48
N HIS A 24 -0.68 -18.04 -3.88
CA HIS A 24 -0.41 -17.24 -2.69
C HIS A 24 -0.54 -15.74 -2.96
N GLU A 25 -0.05 -15.25 -4.09
CA GLU A 25 -0.24 -13.85 -4.49
C GLU A 25 -1.72 -13.46 -4.60
N ASN A 26 -2.54 -14.33 -5.21
CA ASN A 26 -3.98 -14.11 -5.31
C ASN A 26 -4.68 -14.12 -3.94
N GLN A 27 -4.25 -15.00 -3.03
CA GLN A 27 -4.75 -15.03 -1.66
C GLN A 27 -4.41 -13.75 -0.91
N PHE A 28 -3.16 -13.28 -0.98
CA PHE A 28 -2.75 -12.03 -0.34
C PHE A 28 -3.49 -10.81 -0.91
N ASN A 29 -3.66 -10.74 -2.24
CA ASN A 29 -4.45 -9.69 -2.88
C ASN A 29 -5.91 -9.68 -2.40
N THR A 30 -6.50 -10.86 -2.20
CA THR A 30 -7.86 -10.99 -1.67
C THR A 30 -7.94 -10.47 -0.23
N HIS A 31 -7.00 -10.84 0.63
CA HIS A 31 -6.95 -10.35 2.01
C HIS A 31 -6.73 -8.84 2.13
N ILE A 32 -5.87 -8.27 1.28
CA ILE A 32 -5.70 -6.81 1.18
C ILE A 32 -7.03 -6.13 0.84
N ALA A 33 -7.78 -6.67 -0.12
CA ALA A 33 -9.08 -6.13 -0.50
C ALA A 33 -10.11 -6.26 0.65
N GLU A 34 -10.11 -7.36 1.40
CA GLU A 34 -10.97 -7.57 2.56
C GLU A 34 -10.68 -6.58 3.69
N ILE A 35 -9.41 -6.35 4.01
CA ILE A 35 -9.00 -5.38 5.04
C ILE A 35 -9.45 -3.97 4.68
N ARG A 36 -9.36 -3.59 3.41
CA ARG A 36 -9.84 -2.29 2.94
C ARG A 36 -11.35 -2.14 3.07
N LYS A 37 -12.13 -3.21 2.84
CA LYS A 37 -13.58 -3.22 3.09
C LYS A 37 -13.89 -3.02 4.57
N ILE A 38 -13.15 -3.70 5.45
CA ILE A 38 -13.28 -3.54 6.91
C ILE A 38 -12.94 -2.11 7.31
N ALA A 39 -11.89 -1.51 6.73
CA ALA A 39 -11.54 -0.12 6.97
C ALA A 39 -12.65 0.86 6.56
N SER A 40 -13.30 0.66 5.40
CA SER A 40 -14.45 1.48 5.00
C SER A 40 -15.63 1.33 5.97
N ALA A 41 -15.92 0.10 6.40
CA ALA A 41 -17.00 -0.17 7.35
C ALA A 41 -16.71 0.46 8.72
N TRP A 42 -15.46 0.41 9.17
CA TRP A 42 -15.01 1.04 10.41
C TRP A 42 -15.19 2.55 10.37
N LEU A 43 -14.78 3.18 9.27
CA LEU A 43 -14.98 4.61 9.04
C LEU A 43 -16.47 4.98 9.04
N LEU A 44 -17.31 4.18 8.37
CA LEU A 44 -18.75 4.43 8.33
C LEU A 44 -19.38 4.32 9.72
N ALA A 45 -18.95 3.35 10.52
CA ALA A 45 -19.40 3.18 11.90
C ALA A 45 -19.01 4.41 12.76
N ASP A 46 -17.79 4.90 12.60
CA ASP A 46 -17.28 6.08 13.32
C ASP A 46 -18.07 7.36 12.95
N MET A 47 -18.27 7.60 11.65
CA MET A 47 -19.09 8.70 11.16
C MET A 47 -20.55 8.59 11.62
N GLY A 48 -21.10 7.38 11.62
CA GLY A 48 -22.46 7.10 12.11
C GLY A 48 -22.61 7.41 13.60
N ALA A 49 -21.62 7.03 14.42
CA ALA A 49 -21.58 7.34 15.84
C ALA A 49 -21.49 8.86 16.09
N MET A 50 -20.62 9.57 15.36
CA MET A 50 -20.54 11.03 15.44
C MET A 50 -21.86 11.70 15.03
N ALA A 51 -22.47 11.26 13.93
CA ALA A 51 -23.75 11.79 13.45
C ALA A 51 -24.89 11.56 14.45
N TYR A 52 -24.90 10.39 15.13
CA TYR A 52 -25.88 10.09 16.16
C TYR A 52 -25.74 11.02 17.37
N ILE A 53 -24.52 11.27 17.84
CA ILE A 53 -24.27 12.22 18.94
C ILE A 53 -24.70 13.63 18.53
N LEU A 54 -24.35 14.06 17.31
CA LEU A 54 -24.76 15.36 16.77
C LEU A 54 -26.28 15.53 16.70
N LYS A 55 -27.02 14.47 16.37
CA LYS A 55 -28.49 14.49 16.36
C LYS A 55 -29.10 14.73 17.75
N GLY A 56 -28.40 14.34 18.81
CA GLY A 56 -28.82 14.56 20.19
C GLY A 56 -28.67 16.00 20.69
N ALA A 57 -27.94 16.85 19.97
CA ALA A 57 -27.71 18.24 20.37
C ALA A 57 -28.99 19.09 20.24
N GLN A 58 -29.63 19.39 21.37
CA GLN A 58 -30.80 20.27 21.41
C GLN A 58 -30.39 21.72 21.08
N ASN A 59 -31.11 22.37 20.17
CA ASN A 59 -30.90 23.75 19.74
C ASN A 59 -29.52 24.05 19.10
N GLY A 60 -28.80 23.02 18.63
CA GLY A 60 -27.49 23.18 18.00
C GLY A 60 -26.35 23.51 18.98
N ILE A 61 -26.63 23.50 20.29
CA ILE A 61 -25.61 23.67 21.33
C ILE A 61 -25.20 22.28 21.80
N LEU A 62 -23.93 21.93 21.55
CA LEU A 62 -23.34 20.69 22.04
C LEU A 62 -22.94 20.86 23.51
N ASN A 63 -23.39 19.93 24.36
CA ASN A 63 -22.91 19.89 25.73
C ASN A 63 -21.43 19.50 25.77
N PRO A 64 -20.68 19.91 26.81
CA PRO A 64 -19.26 19.55 26.93
C PRO A 64 -19.05 18.03 27.01
N LEU A 65 -20.04 17.27 27.45
CA LEU A 65 -20.03 15.81 27.44
C LEU A 65 -20.12 15.26 26.02
N ASP A 66 -21.03 15.77 25.18
CA ASP A 66 -21.19 15.36 23.79
C ASP A 66 -19.92 15.66 22.97
N GLN A 67 -19.31 16.83 23.18
CA GLN A 67 -18.02 17.18 22.56
C GLN A 67 -16.91 16.19 22.94
N SER A 68 -16.89 15.75 24.20
CA SER A 68 -15.89 14.80 24.69
C SER A 68 -16.14 13.39 24.13
N MET A 69 -17.40 13.01 23.93
CA MET A 69 -17.77 11.76 23.27
C MET A 69 -17.38 11.76 21.79
N ILE A 70 -17.62 12.85 21.05
CA ILE A 70 -17.20 12.98 19.64
C ILE A 70 -15.67 12.88 19.53
N LEU A 71 -14.93 13.56 20.43
CA LEU A 71 -13.48 13.46 20.48
C LEU A 71 -13.03 12.02 20.69
N LEU A 72 -13.62 11.32 21.67
CA LEU A 72 -13.27 9.94 21.99
C LEU A 72 -13.58 8.98 20.84
N VAL A 73 -14.76 9.13 20.22
CA VAL A 73 -15.17 8.35 19.05
C VAL A 73 -14.17 8.55 17.91
N GLY A 74 -13.88 9.80 17.52
CA GLY A 74 -12.94 10.07 16.42
C GLY A 74 -11.51 9.61 16.69
N LEU A 75 -11.05 9.66 17.94
CA LEU A 75 -9.76 9.07 18.31
C LEU A 75 -9.78 7.53 18.19
N LEU A 76 -10.84 6.86 18.62
CA LEU A 76 -10.99 5.41 18.45
C LEU A 76 -11.11 5.02 16.97
N GLY A 77 -11.84 5.80 16.17
CA GLY A 77 -11.91 5.68 14.71
C GLY A 77 -10.53 5.78 14.06
N ALA A 78 -9.76 6.81 14.42
CA ALA A 78 -8.40 7.02 13.93
C ALA A 78 -7.44 5.90 14.36
N ILE A 79 -7.51 5.43 15.61
CA ILE A 79 -6.69 4.32 16.11
C ILE A 79 -7.03 3.03 15.37
N GLY A 80 -8.32 2.71 15.21
CA GLY A 80 -8.76 1.51 14.49
C GLY A 80 -8.30 1.50 13.04
N LEU A 81 -8.44 2.63 12.34
CA LEU A 81 -7.89 2.78 10.98
C LEU A 81 -6.37 2.70 10.95
N GLY A 82 -5.67 3.23 11.96
CA GLY A 82 -4.22 3.11 12.10
C GLY A 82 -3.76 1.66 12.26
N VAL A 83 -4.47 0.86 13.06
CA VAL A 83 -4.18 -0.57 13.22
C VAL A 83 -4.43 -1.34 11.92
N LEU A 84 -5.55 -1.07 11.23
CA LEU A 84 -5.84 -1.68 9.93
C LEU A 84 -4.80 -1.30 8.87
N TRP A 85 -4.33 -0.04 8.88
CA TRP A 85 -3.25 0.43 8.02
C TRP A 85 -1.94 -0.31 8.29
N ILE A 86 -1.58 -0.53 9.56
CA ILE A 86 -0.40 -1.30 9.96
C ILE A 86 -0.51 -2.74 9.44
N MET A 87 -1.67 -3.39 9.58
CA MET A 87 -1.87 -4.74 9.07
C MET A 87 -1.74 -4.79 7.54
N ASP A 88 -2.43 -3.90 6.82
CA ASP A 88 -2.37 -3.84 5.35
C ASP A 88 -0.93 -3.63 4.85
N ARG A 89 -0.17 -2.72 5.48
CA ARG A 89 1.17 -2.34 5.02
C ARG A 89 2.32 -3.15 5.57
N LEU A 90 2.37 -3.40 6.87
CA LEU A 90 3.51 -4.07 7.47
C LEU A 90 3.42 -5.59 7.31
N VAL A 91 2.21 -6.15 7.27
CA VAL A 91 2.05 -7.61 7.19
C VAL A 91 1.79 -8.02 5.75
N TYR A 92 0.66 -7.60 5.18
CA TYR A 92 0.23 -8.16 3.89
C TYR A 92 1.05 -7.65 2.71
N ALA A 93 1.35 -6.34 2.66
CA ALA A 93 2.20 -5.83 1.59
C ALA A 93 3.62 -6.42 1.64
N GLN A 94 4.21 -6.62 2.82
CA GLN A 94 5.54 -7.24 2.95
C GLN A 94 5.52 -8.72 2.55
N LEU A 95 4.49 -9.47 2.93
CA LEU A 95 4.31 -10.87 2.51
C LEU A 95 4.17 -10.97 0.99
N LEU A 96 3.36 -10.08 0.39
CA LEU A 96 3.18 -10.02 -1.05
C LEU A 96 4.50 -9.68 -1.76
N ASP A 97 5.22 -8.67 -1.27
CA ASP A 97 6.53 -8.27 -1.80
C ASP A 97 7.53 -9.43 -1.72
N ALA A 98 7.55 -10.19 -0.62
CA ALA A 98 8.40 -11.37 -0.47
C ALA A 98 8.03 -12.50 -1.45
N THR A 99 6.74 -12.76 -1.68
CA THR A 99 6.32 -13.75 -2.68
C THR A 99 6.66 -13.34 -4.10
N ILE A 100 6.45 -12.06 -4.43
CA ILE A 100 6.80 -11.51 -5.76
C ILE A 100 8.31 -11.60 -5.95
N PHE A 101 9.09 -11.28 -4.92
CA PHE A 101 10.55 -11.38 -4.97
C PHE A 101 11.02 -12.81 -5.26
N LEU A 102 10.47 -13.81 -4.57
CA LEU A 102 10.81 -15.21 -4.79
C LEU A 102 10.40 -15.67 -6.18
N ALA A 103 9.22 -15.28 -6.65
CA ALA A 103 8.75 -15.60 -7.99
C ALA A 103 9.59 -14.93 -9.08
N LEU A 104 10.05 -13.70 -8.86
CA LEU A 104 10.92 -12.98 -9.79
C LEU A 104 12.30 -13.64 -9.89
N LYS A 105 12.84 -14.14 -8.77
CA LYS A 105 14.06 -14.95 -8.76
C LYS A 105 13.86 -16.25 -9.57
N MET A 106 12.73 -16.93 -9.37
CA MET A 106 12.40 -18.14 -10.13
C MET A 106 12.26 -17.87 -11.64
N GLU A 107 11.62 -16.77 -12.03
CA GLU A 107 11.51 -16.31 -13.42
C GLU A 107 12.88 -15.98 -14.04
N GLN A 108 13.81 -15.44 -13.25
CA GLN A 108 15.18 -15.17 -13.70
C GLN A 108 15.99 -16.46 -13.89
N ASP A 109 15.93 -17.37 -12.91
CA ASP A 109 16.67 -18.64 -12.94
C ASP A 109 16.18 -19.55 -14.09
N HIS A 110 14.90 -19.45 -14.47
CA HIS A 110 14.27 -20.25 -15.53
C HIS A 110 13.73 -19.41 -16.69
N ALA A 111 14.49 -18.38 -17.11
CA ALA A 111 14.06 -17.40 -18.11
C ALA A 111 13.60 -17.97 -19.46
N ASN A 112 14.09 -19.16 -19.84
CA ASN A 112 13.71 -19.84 -21.09
C ASN A 112 12.42 -20.67 -20.98
N GLU A 113 11.98 -20.99 -19.75
CA GLU A 113 10.90 -21.93 -19.49
C GLU A 113 9.65 -21.25 -18.91
N LEU A 114 9.84 -20.19 -18.12
CA LEU A 114 8.77 -19.47 -17.45
C LEU A 114 8.50 -18.12 -18.13
N PRO A 115 7.22 -17.70 -18.25
CA PRO A 115 6.88 -16.39 -18.76
C PRO A 115 7.25 -15.31 -17.74
N GLN A 116 7.91 -14.26 -18.22
CA GLN A 116 8.40 -13.12 -17.42
C GLN A 116 7.29 -12.09 -17.10
N ILE A 117 6.21 -12.57 -16.47
CA ILE A 117 5.02 -11.76 -16.21
C ILE A 117 5.32 -10.72 -15.12
N ARG A 118 6.01 -11.11 -14.03
CA ARG A 118 6.22 -10.23 -12.88
C ARG A 118 7.25 -9.16 -13.15
N SER A 119 8.34 -9.48 -13.85
CA SER A 119 9.31 -8.47 -14.28
C SER A 119 8.67 -7.42 -15.20
N THR A 120 7.75 -7.85 -16.07
CA THR A 120 6.94 -6.95 -16.91
C THR A 120 6.03 -6.08 -16.04
N ILE A 121 5.27 -6.67 -15.12
CA ILE A 121 4.39 -5.91 -14.21
C ILE A 121 5.21 -4.90 -13.38
N LEU A 122 6.37 -5.28 -12.86
CA LEU A 122 7.23 -4.39 -12.08
C LEU A 122 7.75 -3.23 -12.94
N ALA A 123 8.14 -3.50 -14.20
CA ALA A 123 8.61 -2.47 -15.13
C ALA A 123 7.50 -1.46 -15.53
N TYR A 124 6.24 -1.89 -15.56
CA TYR A 124 5.11 -1.05 -15.98
C TYR A 124 4.27 -0.47 -14.83
N SER A 125 4.27 -1.09 -13.65
CA SER A 125 3.45 -0.68 -12.51
C SER A 125 4.04 0.57 -11.83
N SER A 126 3.72 1.74 -12.36
CA SER A 126 4.13 3.00 -11.74
C SER A 126 3.47 3.16 -10.36
N TYR A 127 4.29 3.13 -9.31
CA TYR A 127 4.05 3.68 -7.96
C TYR A 127 2.60 3.68 -7.43
N VAL A 128 1.94 2.51 -7.47
CA VAL A 128 0.59 2.31 -6.89
C VAL A 128 0.61 2.52 -5.35
N GLY A 129 1.79 2.34 -4.75
CA GLY A 129 2.04 2.54 -3.33
C GLY A 129 1.58 3.90 -2.79
N SER A 130 1.76 5.01 -3.51
CA SER A 130 1.34 6.33 -2.97
C SER A 130 -0.17 6.50 -2.89
N TYR A 131 -0.92 5.88 -3.81
CA TYR A 131 -2.38 5.97 -3.82
C TYR A 131 -2.99 5.13 -2.69
N ILE A 132 -2.42 3.95 -2.45
CA ILE A 132 -2.84 3.07 -1.36
C ILE A 132 -2.59 3.73 0.01
N SER A 133 -1.48 4.46 0.19
CA SER A 133 -1.24 5.16 1.46
C SER A 133 -2.21 6.34 1.66
N ALA A 134 -2.52 7.08 0.60
CA ALA A 134 -3.50 8.16 0.65
C ALA A 134 -4.89 7.70 1.11
N TYR A 135 -5.29 6.46 0.77
CA TYR A 135 -6.55 5.86 1.21
C TYR A 135 -6.72 5.80 2.73
N TYR A 136 -5.62 5.66 3.49
CA TYR A 136 -5.66 5.62 4.96
C TYR A 136 -5.36 6.98 5.59
N TYR A 137 -4.48 7.79 4.99
CA TYR A 137 -4.14 9.09 5.58
C TYR A 137 -5.29 10.09 5.54
N VAL A 138 -5.98 10.18 4.40
CA VAL A 138 -7.03 11.18 4.22
C VAL A 138 -8.13 10.98 5.26
N PRO A 139 -8.64 9.76 5.50
CA PRO A 139 -9.66 9.58 6.51
C PRO A 139 -9.17 9.73 7.94
N VAL A 140 -7.98 9.21 8.28
CA VAL A 140 -7.42 9.36 9.64
C VAL A 140 -7.22 10.84 9.98
N THR A 141 -6.65 11.61 9.05
CA THR A 141 -6.45 13.06 9.24
C THR A 141 -7.78 13.80 9.34
N ALA A 142 -8.77 13.43 8.53
CA ALA A 142 -10.12 14.00 8.61
C ALA A 142 -10.78 13.72 9.97
N LEU A 143 -10.71 12.48 10.47
CA LEU A 143 -11.28 12.10 11.78
C LEU A 143 -10.61 12.82 12.95
N VAL A 144 -9.28 12.92 12.94
CA VAL A 144 -8.56 13.64 14.00
C VAL A 144 -8.88 15.13 13.94
N PHE A 145 -8.93 15.69 12.74
CA PHE A 145 -9.27 17.10 12.55
C PHE A 145 -10.68 17.40 13.05
N THR A 146 -11.69 16.62 12.66
CA THR A 146 -13.08 16.81 13.14
C THR A 146 -13.16 16.62 14.65
N ALA A 147 -12.58 15.55 15.19
CA ALA A 147 -12.57 15.27 16.63
C ALA A 147 -11.95 16.42 17.45
N CYS A 148 -10.81 16.95 17.01
CA CYS A 148 -10.16 18.06 17.68
C CYS A 148 -10.92 19.39 17.53
N LEU A 149 -11.54 19.66 16.37
CA LEU A 149 -12.32 20.88 16.15
C LEU A 149 -13.52 21.02 17.11
N PHE A 150 -14.15 19.91 17.50
CA PHE A 150 -15.31 19.96 18.38
C PHE A 150 -14.97 20.26 19.85
N LYS A 151 -13.72 20.04 20.27
CA LYS A 151 -13.30 20.23 21.68
C LYS A 151 -12.27 21.35 21.86
N PHE A 152 -11.38 21.52 20.90
CA PHE A 152 -10.22 22.40 20.97
C PHE A 152 -10.29 23.52 19.93
N ASN A 153 -9.36 24.47 20.03
CA ASN A 153 -9.22 25.51 19.02
C ASN A 153 -8.70 24.92 17.69
N ALA A 154 -9.06 25.55 16.57
CA ALA A 154 -8.69 25.13 15.22
C ALA A 154 -7.17 24.96 15.03
N LEU A 155 -6.37 25.79 15.71
CA LEU A 155 -4.90 25.68 15.65
C LEU A 155 -4.39 24.34 16.21
N ILE A 156 -4.95 23.86 17.32
CA ILE A 156 -4.58 22.57 17.90
C ILE A 156 -5.00 21.42 16.97
N ALA A 157 -6.20 21.52 16.38
CA ALA A 157 -6.69 20.53 15.42
C ALA A 157 -5.79 20.42 14.18
N ILE A 158 -5.34 21.56 13.63
CA ILE A 158 -4.42 21.60 12.48
C ILE A 158 -3.07 20.98 12.84
N VAL A 159 -2.50 21.34 14.00
CA VAL A 159 -1.20 20.80 14.45
C VAL A 159 -1.29 19.29 14.68
N ALA A 160 -2.35 18.80 15.31
CA ALA A 160 -2.57 17.37 15.54
C ALA A 160 -2.72 16.60 14.23
N ALA A 161 -3.53 17.09 13.29
CA ALA A 161 -3.72 16.46 11.99
C ALA A 161 -2.42 16.45 11.16
N ALA A 162 -1.67 17.55 11.17
CA ALA A 162 -0.36 17.63 10.51
C ALA A 162 0.64 16.65 11.13
N GLY A 163 0.70 16.58 12.47
CA GLY A 163 1.56 15.65 13.20
C GLY A 163 1.30 14.19 12.79
N ILE A 164 0.04 13.76 12.82
CA ILE A 164 -0.33 12.38 12.42
C ILE A 164 -0.02 12.13 10.94
N CYS A 165 -0.32 13.09 10.07
CA CYS A 165 0.02 12.98 8.65
C CYS A 165 1.52 12.77 8.44
N THR A 166 2.37 13.54 9.14
CA THR A 166 3.83 13.39 9.05
C THR A 166 4.34 12.05 9.60
N VAL A 167 3.81 11.59 10.74
CA VAL A 167 4.18 10.28 11.32
C VAL A 167 3.81 9.15 10.37
N MET A 168 2.60 9.18 9.83
CA MET A 168 2.14 8.15 8.91
C MET A 168 2.90 8.21 7.56
N ALA A 169 3.19 9.40 7.03
CA ALA A 169 4.00 9.58 5.83
C ALA A 169 5.44 9.07 6.02
N LEU A 170 6.02 9.28 7.21
CA LEU A 170 7.34 8.77 7.54
C LEU A 170 7.33 7.24 7.67
N ALA A 171 6.32 6.69 8.35
CA ALA A 171 6.16 5.25 8.58
C ALA A 171 5.86 4.46 7.30
N SER A 172 5.31 5.11 6.26
CA SER A 172 4.94 4.44 5.00
C SER A 172 5.98 4.59 3.90
N ARG A 173 7.18 5.09 4.20
CA ARG A 173 8.25 5.11 3.21
C ARG A 173 8.50 3.67 2.75
N PRO A 174 8.25 3.34 1.47
CA PRO A 174 8.46 1.99 1.00
C PRO A 174 9.94 1.64 1.18
N LYS A 175 10.21 0.48 1.78
CA LYS A 175 11.55 -0.09 1.75
C LYS A 175 11.83 -0.47 0.30
N LYS A 176 12.99 -0.08 -0.24
CA LYS A 176 13.33 -0.44 -1.60
C LYS A 176 13.64 -1.94 -1.67
N PHE A 177 13.21 -2.59 -2.74
CA PHE A 177 13.56 -4.00 -3.01
C PHE A 177 15.08 -4.22 -3.05
N SER A 178 15.84 -3.21 -3.48
CA SER A 178 17.31 -3.21 -3.44
C SER A 178 17.87 -3.44 -2.05
N ASP A 179 17.22 -2.88 -1.03
CA ASP A 179 17.67 -2.93 0.36
C ASP A 179 17.33 -4.31 0.97
N MET A 180 16.26 -4.94 0.50
CA MET A 180 15.90 -6.31 0.87
C MET A 180 16.85 -7.33 0.22
N ALA A 181 17.18 -7.11 -1.06
CA ALA A 181 18.09 -7.97 -1.80
C ALA A 181 19.53 -7.89 -1.27
N ALA A 182 19.98 -6.71 -0.81
CA ALA A 182 21.29 -6.56 -0.19
C ALA A 182 21.43 -7.28 1.17
N LEU A 183 20.31 -7.72 1.76
CA LEU A 183 20.30 -8.47 3.01
C LEU A 183 20.46 -9.98 2.78
N GLY A 184 20.06 -10.49 1.62
CA GLY A 184 20.43 -11.82 1.15
C GLY A 184 21.77 -11.71 0.43
N ASP A 185 22.68 -12.65 0.62
CA ASP A 185 24.07 -12.62 0.11
C ASP A 185 24.18 -12.69 -1.45
N ASP A 186 23.12 -12.35 -2.17
CA ASP A 186 22.90 -12.59 -3.60
C ASP A 186 23.12 -11.32 -4.41
N MET A 187 24.39 -10.91 -4.53
CA MET A 187 24.78 -9.65 -5.19
C MET A 187 24.35 -9.56 -6.66
N GLU A 188 24.26 -10.68 -7.38
CA GLU A 188 23.79 -10.70 -8.77
C GLU A 188 22.32 -10.33 -8.90
N PHE A 189 21.48 -10.86 -7.99
CA PHE A 189 20.07 -10.51 -7.95
C PHE A 189 19.86 -9.05 -7.53
N ALA A 190 20.65 -8.57 -6.57
CA ALA A 190 20.65 -7.16 -6.19
C ALA A 190 21.05 -6.24 -7.36
N ALA A 191 22.03 -6.65 -8.19
CA ALA A 191 22.42 -5.92 -9.39
C ALA A 191 21.29 -5.93 -10.44
N TYR A 192 20.62 -7.06 -10.65
CA TYR A 192 19.46 -7.17 -11.54
C TYR A 192 18.32 -6.23 -11.11
N LEU A 193 17.98 -6.20 -9.82
CA LEU A 193 16.97 -5.29 -9.28
C LEU A 193 17.34 -3.82 -9.46
N ARG A 194 18.62 -3.45 -9.30
CA ARG A 194 19.09 -2.08 -9.57
C ARG A 194 18.93 -1.70 -11.05
N ILE A 195 19.15 -2.65 -11.97
CA ILE A 195 18.94 -2.42 -13.40
C ILE A 195 17.45 -2.19 -13.68
N LEU A 196 16.56 -2.99 -13.09
CA LEU A 196 15.12 -2.79 -13.18
C LEU A 196 14.67 -1.43 -12.62
N GLU A 197 15.17 -1.04 -11.45
CA GLU A 197 14.88 0.26 -10.84
C GLU A 197 15.42 1.43 -11.70
N SER A 198 16.60 1.25 -12.31
CA SER A 198 17.18 2.23 -13.24
C SER A 198 16.33 2.36 -14.51
N ALA A 199 15.84 1.25 -15.06
CA ALA A 199 14.95 1.24 -16.23
C ALA A 199 13.62 1.95 -15.93
N GLU A 200 13.02 1.69 -14.76
CA GLU A 200 11.81 2.37 -14.29
C GLU A 200 12.02 3.89 -14.21
N ASN A 201 13.11 4.33 -13.58
CA ASN A 201 13.45 5.75 -13.46
C ASN A 201 13.63 6.42 -14.84
N LYS A 202 14.24 5.71 -15.80
CA LYS A 202 14.39 6.19 -17.19
C LYS A 202 13.03 6.37 -17.87
N ILE A 203 12.12 5.39 -17.75
CA ILE A 203 10.77 5.46 -18.30
C ILE A 203 10.00 6.63 -17.68
N LYS A 204 10.11 6.81 -16.36
CA LYS A 204 9.48 7.92 -15.63
C LYS A 204 9.98 9.28 -16.10
N MET A 205 11.30 9.43 -16.27
CA MET A 205 11.91 10.65 -16.78
C MET A 205 11.44 10.96 -18.20
N ASN A 206 11.40 9.97 -19.08
CA ASN A 206 10.87 10.14 -20.44
C ASN A 206 9.41 10.59 -20.44
N ARG A 207 8.55 10.00 -19.60
CA ARG A 207 7.13 10.40 -19.46
C ARG A 207 6.98 11.84 -18.97
N LEU A 208 7.82 12.30 -18.04
CA LEU A 208 7.82 13.68 -17.56
C LEU A 208 8.27 14.65 -18.67
N LEU A 209 9.33 14.30 -19.41
CA LEU A 209 9.79 15.10 -20.56
C LEU A 209 8.71 15.19 -21.65
N THR A 210 7.95 14.13 -21.90
CA THR A 210 6.84 14.18 -22.86
C THR A 210 5.71 15.09 -22.37
N LYS A 211 5.34 15.02 -21.08
CA LYS A 211 4.31 15.91 -20.50
C LYS A 211 4.73 17.38 -20.57
N ILE A 212 6.00 17.69 -20.29
CA ILE A 212 6.53 19.06 -20.38
C ILE A 212 6.51 19.54 -21.83
N SER A 213 6.95 18.70 -22.78
CA SER A 213 6.95 19.02 -24.21
C SER A 213 5.53 19.30 -24.74
N CYS A 214 4.55 18.46 -24.39
CA CYS A 214 3.15 18.68 -24.78
C CYS A 214 2.53 19.91 -24.08
N GLY A 215 2.88 20.18 -22.83
CA GLY A 215 2.39 21.35 -22.09
C GLY A 215 2.88 22.69 -22.65
N ILE A 216 4.11 22.73 -23.20
CA ILE A 216 4.67 23.93 -23.84
C ILE A 216 3.96 24.21 -25.18
N LYS A 217 3.66 23.18 -25.97
CA LYS A 217 2.97 23.33 -27.27
C LYS A 217 1.53 23.83 -27.17
N SER A 218 0.86 23.65 -26.03
CA SER A 218 -0.53 24.09 -25.83
C SER A 218 -0.67 25.56 -25.43
N LYS A 219 0.44 26.26 -25.14
CA LYS A 219 0.43 27.67 -24.69
C LYS A 219 0.88 28.67 -25.77
N ASN A 220 1.30 28.18 -26.93
CA ASN A 220 1.63 28.98 -28.12
C ASN A 220 0.55 28.78 -29.18
#